data_AF-A0A2D7IJW1-F1
#
_entry.id   AF-A0A2D7IJW1-F1
#
_cell.length_a   1.000
_cell.length_b   1.000
_cell.length_c   1.000
_cell.angle_alpha   90.00
_cell.angle_beta   90.00
_cell.angle_gamma   90.00
#
_symmetry.space_group_name_H-M   'P 1'
#
loop_
_entity.id
_entity.type
_entity.pdbx_description
1 polymer ?
#
loop_
_entity_poly.entity_id
_entity_poly.type
_entity_poly.pdbx_seq_one_letter_code
_entity_poly.pdbx_strand_id
1 'polypeptide(L)'
;MLSLNKTFSNDVISWYNKNKRPLSFRMTKDPYKIWLSEVMLQQTKVKTALPYYDNWIKKFPTLKSVSLSNLDSLLKLWEGLGYYKRCNNFYKATKLVVSDFNSEIPKEKTQFMSLPGVGDYTASAVLSIAFNKPYPVLDGNVKRVMSRIIGIKTLTKHNLKRINKFLNLVICEKNPGDFNQGLMEIGALICKPHNPVCIKCPINNFCYASRMKHPEAYPVKKKFKPRPHFNVAIAIIWRKDKFYIQKRNADQMLGGLWEFPGGIVNQGQDPELVLKQKVYEECGVETKIFKKIGFVDHAFSHFTIRLNGYFCTEKKYFLNENKNRKWILKQNIKNYSFPKANHKLFKQLELNNWYA
;
A
#
# COMPACT_ATOMS: atom_id res chain seq x y z
N MET A 1 -5.85 -20.63 -34.29
CA MET A 1 -5.21 -19.91 -33.15
C MET A 1 -5.18 -18.40 -33.35
N LEU A 2 -4.72 -17.86 -34.49
CA LEU A 2 -4.67 -16.41 -34.74
C LEU A 2 -6.03 -15.69 -34.70
N SER A 3 -7.10 -16.32 -35.20
CA SER A 3 -8.47 -15.77 -35.15
C SER A 3 -9.00 -15.70 -33.72
N LEU A 4 -8.85 -16.78 -32.94
CA LEU A 4 -9.25 -16.85 -31.52
C LEU A 4 -8.57 -15.78 -30.67
N ASN A 5 -7.27 -15.51 -30.92
CA ASN A 5 -6.51 -14.49 -30.21
C ASN A 5 -7.04 -13.08 -30.50
N LYS A 6 -7.29 -12.74 -31.78
CA LYS A 6 -7.85 -11.43 -32.16
C LYS A 6 -9.23 -11.22 -31.55
N THR A 7 -10.09 -12.23 -31.53
CA THR A 7 -11.43 -12.11 -30.95
C THR A 7 -11.37 -11.86 -29.44
N PHE A 8 -10.56 -12.61 -28.69
CA PHE A 8 -10.45 -12.44 -27.24
C PHE A 8 -9.99 -11.02 -26.85
N SER A 9 -8.91 -10.51 -27.44
CA SER A 9 -8.41 -9.17 -27.12
C SER A 9 -9.41 -8.08 -27.50
N ASN A 10 -10.06 -8.22 -28.66
CA ASN A 10 -11.05 -7.27 -29.14
C ASN A 10 -12.28 -7.21 -28.23
N ASP A 11 -12.77 -8.35 -27.74
CA ASP A 11 -13.90 -8.40 -26.81
C ASP A 11 -13.56 -7.68 -25.49
N VAL A 12 -12.35 -7.88 -24.96
CA VAL A 12 -11.86 -7.18 -23.76
C VAL A 12 -11.78 -5.68 -24.00
N ILE A 13 -11.12 -5.25 -25.07
CA ILE A 13 -10.87 -3.83 -25.36
C ILE A 13 -12.19 -3.10 -25.69
N SER A 14 -13.05 -3.71 -26.52
CA SER A 14 -14.35 -3.14 -26.89
C SER A 14 -15.23 -2.93 -25.67
N TRP A 15 -15.31 -3.94 -24.79
CA TRP A 15 -16.04 -3.81 -23.53
C TRP A 15 -15.43 -2.73 -22.63
N TYR A 16 -14.09 -2.71 -22.48
CA TYR A 16 -13.40 -1.72 -21.67
C TYR A 16 -13.66 -0.30 -22.15
N ASN A 17 -13.58 -0.04 -23.46
CA ASN A 17 -13.84 1.29 -24.02
C ASN A 17 -15.26 1.80 -23.74
N LYS A 18 -16.26 0.89 -23.70
CA LYS A 18 -17.64 1.23 -23.38
C LYS A 18 -17.92 1.36 -21.88
N ASN A 19 -17.17 0.68 -21.02
CA ASN A 19 -17.51 0.49 -19.60
C ASN A 19 -16.46 0.99 -18.59
N LYS A 20 -15.31 1.48 -19.05
CA LYS A 20 -14.23 1.93 -18.15
C LYS A 20 -14.72 3.06 -17.25
N ARG A 21 -14.48 2.93 -15.95
CA ARG A 21 -14.78 4.01 -15.00
C ARG A 21 -13.92 5.24 -15.30
N PRO A 22 -14.48 6.47 -15.19
CA PRO A 22 -13.74 7.71 -15.34
C PRO A 22 -12.90 7.95 -14.09
N LEU A 23 -11.65 7.50 -14.12
CA LEU A 23 -10.68 7.66 -13.04
C LEU A 23 -9.64 8.66 -13.49
N SER A 24 -9.24 9.62 -12.66
CA SER A 24 -8.32 10.70 -13.02
C SER A 24 -7.00 10.18 -13.61
N PHE A 25 -6.45 9.11 -13.04
CA PHE A 25 -5.24 8.45 -13.56
C PHE A 25 -5.41 7.71 -14.90
N ARG A 26 -6.65 7.55 -15.41
CA ARG A 26 -6.93 7.03 -16.75
C ARG A 26 -7.11 8.11 -17.81
N MET A 27 -7.22 9.38 -17.39
CA MET A 27 -7.40 10.53 -18.28
C MET A 27 -6.06 11.15 -18.70
N THR A 28 -4.95 10.46 -18.44
CA THR A 28 -3.59 10.92 -18.71
C THR A 28 -2.77 9.80 -19.33
N LYS A 29 -1.80 10.17 -20.17
CA LYS A 29 -0.76 9.27 -20.68
C LYS A 29 0.61 9.49 -20.02
N ASP A 30 0.68 10.43 -19.07
CA ASP A 30 1.89 10.76 -18.34
C ASP A 30 2.40 9.54 -17.53
N PRO A 31 3.60 9.01 -17.84
CA PRO A 31 4.18 7.85 -17.16
C PRO A 31 4.31 8.02 -15.64
N TYR A 32 4.62 9.23 -15.14
CA TYR A 32 4.73 9.50 -13.71
C TYR A 32 3.39 9.32 -13.00
N LYS A 33 2.34 9.91 -13.59
CA LYS A 33 0.98 9.86 -13.06
C LYS A 33 0.45 8.44 -13.04
N ILE A 34 0.69 7.67 -14.09
CA ILE A 34 0.31 6.25 -14.18
C ILE A 34 1.11 5.43 -13.16
N TRP A 35 2.41 5.64 -13.05
CA TRP A 35 3.24 4.92 -12.08
C TRP A 35 2.80 5.18 -10.64
N LEU A 36 2.51 6.45 -10.29
CA LEU A 36 1.99 6.80 -8.97
C LEU A 36 0.68 6.07 -8.66
N SER A 37 -0.28 6.04 -9.60
CA SER A 37 -1.55 5.34 -9.39
C SER A 37 -1.34 3.85 -9.17
N GLU A 38 -0.46 3.22 -9.96
CA GLU A 38 -0.13 1.80 -9.79
C GLU A 38 0.49 1.51 -8.42
N VAL A 39 1.37 2.38 -7.92
CA VAL A 39 1.93 2.26 -6.57
C VAL A 39 0.84 2.42 -5.52
N MET A 40 -0.04 3.43 -5.64
CA MET A 40 -1.12 3.67 -4.69
C MET A 40 -2.18 2.57 -4.67
N LEU A 41 -2.42 1.88 -5.79
CA LEU A 41 -3.39 0.79 -5.91
C LEU A 41 -2.88 -0.56 -5.41
N GLN A 42 -1.58 -0.70 -5.15
CA GLN A 42 -1.04 -1.92 -4.52
C GLN A 42 -1.74 -2.19 -3.17
N GLN A 43 -2.47 -3.31 -3.09
CA GLN A 43 -3.23 -3.71 -1.89
C GLN A 43 -4.21 -2.63 -1.38
N THR A 44 -4.66 -1.73 -2.27
CA THR A 44 -5.57 -0.62 -1.91
C THR A 44 -6.71 -0.55 -2.92
N LYS A 45 -7.94 -0.34 -2.44
CA LYS A 45 -9.11 -0.20 -3.33
C LYS A 45 -9.08 1.14 -4.06
N VAL A 46 -9.55 1.16 -5.31
CA VAL A 46 -9.66 2.39 -6.14
C VAL A 46 -10.36 3.52 -5.40
N LYS A 47 -11.53 3.28 -4.79
CA LYS A 47 -12.29 4.30 -4.04
C LYS A 47 -11.47 4.94 -2.91
N THR A 48 -10.56 4.18 -2.30
CA THR A 48 -9.68 4.68 -1.22
C THR A 48 -8.48 5.43 -1.78
N ALA A 49 -7.87 4.95 -2.87
CA ALA A 49 -6.67 5.57 -3.45
C ALA A 49 -6.94 6.85 -4.23
N LEU A 50 -8.12 6.98 -4.87
CA LEU A 50 -8.40 8.07 -5.80
C LEU A 50 -8.25 9.47 -5.17
N PRO A 51 -8.82 9.79 -3.99
CA PRO A 51 -8.63 11.10 -3.38
C PRO A 51 -7.16 11.40 -3.00
N TYR A 52 -6.40 10.37 -2.63
CA TYR A 52 -4.98 10.51 -2.32
C TYR A 52 -4.17 10.82 -3.56
N TYR A 53 -4.49 10.13 -4.67
CA TYR A 53 -3.88 10.38 -5.96
C TYR A 53 -4.15 11.81 -6.43
N ASP A 54 -5.40 12.27 -6.38
CA ASP A 54 -5.78 13.62 -6.84
C ASP A 54 -5.07 14.71 -6.00
N ASN A 55 -5.06 14.56 -4.68
CA ASN A 55 -4.35 15.48 -3.79
C ASN A 55 -2.83 15.45 -4.00
N TRP A 56 -2.26 14.28 -4.26
CA TRP A 56 -0.85 14.13 -4.54
C TRP A 56 -0.46 14.84 -5.84
N ILE A 57 -1.17 14.59 -6.94
CA ILE A 57 -0.87 15.22 -8.23
C ILE A 57 -1.06 16.74 -8.17
N LYS A 58 -2.03 17.24 -7.39
CA LYS A 58 -2.19 18.68 -7.18
C LYS A 58 -0.96 19.31 -6.51
N LYS A 59 -0.37 18.64 -5.51
CA LYS A 59 0.77 19.17 -4.75
C LYS A 59 2.14 18.85 -5.38
N PHE A 60 2.24 17.71 -6.05
CA PHE A 60 3.43 17.21 -6.71
C PHE A 60 3.09 16.83 -8.16
N PRO A 61 2.99 17.82 -9.07
CA PRO A 61 2.50 17.61 -10.43
C PRO A 61 3.47 16.82 -11.33
N THR A 62 4.75 16.75 -10.97
CA THR A 62 5.81 16.10 -11.77
C THR A 62 6.67 15.14 -10.96
N LEU A 63 7.32 14.19 -11.63
CA LEU A 63 8.30 13.30 -11.00
C LEU A 63 9.42 14.07 -10.28
N LYS A 64 9.92 15.14 -10.90
CA LYS A 64 10.96 16.01 -10.32
C LYS A 64 10.46 16.75 -9.07
N SER A 65 9.19 17.15 -9.01
CA SER A 65 8.62 17.76 -7.81
C SER A 65 8.59 16.79 -6.61
N VAL A 66 8.43 15.48 -6.86
CA VAL A 66 8.53 14.45 -5.83
C VAL A 66 10.00 14.27 -5.41
N SER A 67 10.93 14.13 -6.36
CA SER A 67 12.33 13.84 -6.05
C SER A 67 13.02 14.95 -5.25
N LEU A 68 12.67 16.21 -5.53
CA LEU A 68 13.18 17.40 -4.84
C LEU A 68 12.49 17.67 -3.49
N SER A 69 11.37 17.03 -3.21
CA SER A 69 10.64 17.21 -1.95
C SER A 69 11.32 16.52 -0.77
N ASN A 70 10.88 16.86 0.45
CA ASN A 70 11.23 16.10 1.65
C ASN A 70 10.25 14.93 1.86
N LEU A 71 10.79 13.81 2.35
CA LEU A 71 10.02 12.58 2.59
C LEU A 71 8.85 12.80 3.56
N ASP A 72 8.96 13.72 4.52
CA ASP A 72 7.93 13.95 5.54
C ASP A 72 6.66 14.54 4.94
N SER A 73 6.82 15.46 3.99
CA SER A 73 5.71 16.03 3.23
C SER A 73 4.99 14.98 2.39
N LEU A 74 5.74 14.02 1.84
CA LEU A 74 5.19 12.91 1.06
C LEU A 74 4.46 11.91 1.96
N LEU A 75 5.08 11.50 3.07
CA LEU A 75 4.47 10.60 4.05
C LEU A 75 3.22 11.21 4.68
N LYS A 76 3.20 12.54 4.83
CA LYS A 76 2.01 13.24 5.29
C LYS A 76 0.85 13.18 4.30
N LEU A 77 1.10 13.35 3.00
CA LEU A 77 0.06 13.13 1.98
C LEU A 77 -0.35 11.67 1.87
N TRP A 78 0.56 10.73 2.17
CA TRP A 78 0.29 9.28 2.16
C TRP A 78 -0.41 8.79 3.44
N GLU A 79 -0.52 9.64 4.46
CA GLU A 79 -1.01 9.27 5.78
C GLU A 79 -2.44 8.69 5.72
N GLY A 80 -2.61 7.45 6.17
CA GLY A 80 -3.88 6.74 6.14
C GLY A 80 -4.04 5.76 4.97
N LEU A 81 -3.24 5.87 3.91
CA LEU A 81 -3.28 4.94 2.76
C LEU A 81 -2.64 3.58 3.10
N GLY A 82 -1.78 3.53 4.11
CA GLY A 82 -1.11 2.32 4.58
C GLY A 82 0.02 1.84 3.66
N TYR A 83 0.73 0.79 4.10
CA TYR A 83 1.89 0.23 3.39
C TYR A 83 2.93 1.30 3.00
N TYR A 84 3.38 2.09 3.98
CA TYR A 84 4.25 3.27 3.80
C TYR A 84 5.60 2.99 3.13
N LYS A 85 6.05 1.74 3.10
CA LYS A 85 7.23 1.33 2.31
C LYS A 85 7.04 1.63 0.82
N ARG A 86 5.81 1.66 0.32
CA ARG A 86 5.48 2.07 -1.05
C ARG A 86 5.86 3.53 -1.31
N CYS A 87 5.45 4.45 -0.44
CA CYS A 87 5.81 5.87 -0.53
C CYS A 87 7.34 6.07 -0.46
N ASN A 88 7.99 5.40 0.50
CA ASN A 88 9.44 5.46 0.67
C ASN A 88 10.19 4.96 -0.58
N ASN A 89 9.79 3.80 -1.10
CA ASN A 89 10.38 3.21 -2.30
C ASN A 89 10.13 4.08 -3.53
N PHE A 90 8.91 4.60 -3.70
CA PHE A 90 8.58 5.51 -4.79
C PHE A 90 9.44 6.77 -4.73
N TYR A 91 9.57 7.40 -3.56
CA TYR A 91 10.46 8.55 -3.38
C TYR A 91 11.92 8.23 -3.78
N LYS A 92 12.49 7.13 -3.27
CA LYS A 92 13.84 6.68 -3.64
C LYS A 92 13.95 6.45 -5.15
N ALA A 93 12.98 5.79 -5.76
CA ALA A 93 12.95 5.51 -7.18
C ALA A 93 12.86 6.78 -8.03
N THR A 94 12.06 7.77 -7.64
CA THR A 94 12.01 9.07 -8.34
C THR A 94 13.34 9.82 -8.29
N LYS A 95 14.11 9.69 -7.19
CA LYS A 95 15.46 10.26 -7.14
C LYS A 95 16.40 9.61 -8.14
N LEU A 96 16.42 8.28 -8.18
CA LEU A 96 17.23 7.52 -9.15
C LEU A 96 16.83 7.84 -10.60
N VAL A 97 15.53 8.00 -10.88
CA VAL A 97 15.08 8.40 -12.22
C VAL A 97 15.62 9.79 -12.60
N VAL A 98 15.62 10.74 -11.66
CA VAL A 98 16.15 12.09 -11.92
C VAL A 98 17.67 12.09 -12.10
N SER A 99 18.40 11.33 -11.28
CA SER A 99 19.87 11.32 -11.33
C SER A 99 20.45 10.42 -12.43
N ASP A 100 19.91 9.21 -12.58
CA ASP A 100 20.57 8.14 -13.35
C ASP A 100 19.91 7.92 -14.71
N PHE A 101 18.69 8.44 -14.91
CA PHE A 101 17.90 8.28 -16.14
C PHE A 101 17.44 9.61 -16.74
N ASN A 102 18.16 10.71 -16.47
CA ASN A 102 17.88 12.03 -17.03
C ASN A 102 16.41 12.49 -16.84
N SER A 103 15.81 12.14 -15.70
CA SER A 103 14.39 12.41 -15.38
C SER A 103 13.36 11.68 -16.26
N GLU A 104 13.78 10.69 -17.04
CA GLU A 104 12.90 9.84 -17.85
C GLU A 104 12.69 8.46 -17.22
N ILE A 105 11.42 8.02 -17.14
CA ILE A 105 11.13 6.67 -16.66
C ILE A 105 11.66 5.64 -17.69
N PRO A 106 12.47 4.65 -17.28
CA PRO A 106 13.02 3.65 -18.19
C PRO A 106 11.92 2.90 -18.94
N LYS A 107 12.08 2.77 -20.26
CA LYS A 107 11.13 2.08 -21.14
C LYS A 107 11.40 0.58 -21.22
N GLU A 108 12.59 0.15 -20.83
CA GLU A 108 12.97 -1.27 -20.76
C GLU A 108 12.58 -1.87 -19.42
N LYS A 109 11.94 -3.05 -19.48
CA LYS A 109 11.33 -3.68 -18.31
C LYS A 109 12.36 -4.01 -17.23
N THR A 110 13.53 -4.51 -17.61
CA THR A 110 14.62 -4.85 -16.69
C THR A 110 15.15 -3.61 -15.97
N GLN A 111 15.36 -2.51 -16.69
CA GLN A 111 15.79 -1.24 -16.10
C GLN A 111 14.72 -0.65 -15.18
N PHE A 112 13.44 -0.66 -15.58
CA PHE A 112 12.39 -0.12 -14.73
C PHE A 112 12.20 -0.96 -13.45
N MET A 113 12.35 -2.29 -13.54
CA MET A 113 12.30 -3.20 -12.39
C MET A 113 13.50 -3.09 -11.44
N SER A 114 14.60 -2.45 -11.84
CA SER A 114 15.71 -2.20 -10.90
C SER A 114 15.36 -1.11 -9.88
N LEU A 115 14.35 -0.28 -10.17
CA LEU A 115 13.93 0.79 -9.28
C LEU A 115 13.24 0.25 -8.01
N PRO A 116 13.50 0.87 -6.83
CA PRO A 116 12.89 0.46 -5.58
C PRO A 116 11.35 0.40 -5.65
N GLY A 117 10.78 -0.75 -5.27
CA GLY A 117 9.33 -0.94 -5.22
C GLY A 117 8.66 -1.20 -6.57
N VAL A 118 9.41 -1.24 -7.67
CA VAL A 118 8.90 -1.63 -8.99
C VAL A 118 9.06 -3.14 -9.18
N GLY A 119 7.98 -3.88 -8.94
CA GLY A 119 7.92 -5.31 -9.25
C GLY A 119 7.40 -5.58 -10.67
N ASP A 120 7.37 -6.85 -11.06
CA ASP A 120 6.89 -7.32 -12.38
C ASP A 120 5.50 -6.79 -12.75
N TYR A 121 4.57 -6.74 -11.79
CA TYR A 121 3.25 -6.14 -11.99
C TYR A 121 3.33 -4.66 -12.36
N THR A 122 3.97 -3.84 -11.51
CA THR A 122 4.07 -2.39 -11.72
C THR A 122 4.77 -2.09 -13.03
N ALA A 123 5.86 -2.80 -13.32
CA ALA A 123 6.58 -2.63 -14.57
C ALA A 123 5.70 -2.94 -15.78
N SER A 124 5.01 -4.07 -15.78
CA SER A 124 4.13 -4.46 -16.89
C SER A 124 2.95 -3.50 -17.05
N ALA A 125 2.35 -3.05 -15.95
CA ALA A 125 1.23 -2.12 -15.96
C ALA A 125 1.64 -0.75 -16.52
N VAL A 126 2.67 -0.13 -15.96
CA VAL A 126 3.12 1.20 -16.40
C VAL A 126 3.63 1.15 -17.84
N LEU A 127 4.45 0.16 -18.21
CA LEU A 127 5.02 0.07 -19.55
C LEU A 127 3.96 -0.21 -20.63
N SER A 128 2.94 -1.00 -20.31
CA SER A 128 1.84 -1.23 -21.25
C SER A 128 0.90 -0.03 -21.41
N ILE A 129 0.62 0.70 -20.32
CA ILE A 129 -0.31 1.83 -20.35
C ILE A 129 0.37 3.09 -20.91
N ALA A 130 1.57 3.41 -20.44
CA ALA A 130 2.25 4.67 -20.76
C ALA A 130 3.14 4.57 -22.02
N PHE A 131 3.71 3.40 -22.29
CA PHE A 131 4.70 3.20 -23.35
C PHE A 131 4.28 2.15 -24.39
N ASN A 132 3.04 1.68 -24.34
CA ASN A 132 2.47 0.74 -25.29
C ASN A 132 3.27 -0.58 -25.45
N LYS A 133 4.00 -1.00 -24.42
CA LYS A 133 4.76 -2.25 -24.45
C LYS A 133 3.83 -3.44 -24.16
N PRO A 134 3.86 -4.53 -24.94
CA PRO A 134 2.94 -5.66 -24.79
C PRO A 134 3.31 -6.60 -23.63
N TYR A 135 3.44 -6.05 -22.43
CA TYR A 135 3.68 -6.83 -21.21
C TYR A 135 2.37 -7.12 -20.49
N PRO A 136 1.96 -8.39 -20.34
CA PRO A 136 0.74 -8.73 -19.64
C PRO A 136 0.87 -8.46 -18.14
N VAL A 137 -0.22 -7.99 -17.53
CA VAL A 137 -0.30 -7.76 -16.08
C VAL A 137 -0.84 -8.97 -15.33
N LEU A 138 -0.33 -9.22 -14.12
CA LEU A 138 -0.74 -10.34 -13.26
C LEU A 138 -1.06 -9.88 -11.82
N ASP A 139 -2.08 -9.05 -11.69
CA ASP A 139 -2.66 -8.67 -10.40
C ASP A 139 -3.60 -9.77 -9.84
N GLY A 140 -4.20 -9.51 -8.67
CA GLY A 140 -5.16 -10.42 -8.07
C GLY A 140 -6.45 -10.60 -8.90
N ASN A 141 -6.86 -9.58 -9.64
CA ASN A 141 -8.03 -9.65 -10.52
C ASN A 141 -7.76 -10.53 -11.73
N VAL A 142 -6.69 -10.27 -12.47
CA VAL A 142 -6.32 -10.99 -13.68
C VAL A 142 -6.01 -12.44 -13.35
N LYS A 143 -5.30 -12.73 -12.25
CA LYS A 143 -5.09 -14.11 -11.77
C LYS A 143 -6.42 -14.85 -11.60
N ARG A 144 -7.43 -14.21 -11.01
CA ARG A 144 -8.76 -14.81 -10.83
C ARG A 144 -9.50 -14.99 -12.16
N VAL A 145 -9.54 -13.96 -13.01
CA VAL A 145 -10.19 -14.04 -14.33
C VAL A 145 -9.56 -15.17 -15.14
N MET A 146 -8.24 -15.19 -15.26
CA MET A 146 -7.53 -16.22 -16.03
C MET A 146 -7.70 -17.61 -15.42
N SER A 147 -7.62 -17.75 -14.09
CA SER A 147 -7.92 -19.04 -13.43
C SER A 147 -9.28 -19.60 -13.82
N ARG A 148 -10.30 -18.75 -13.99
CA ARG A 148 -11.63 -19.16 -14.47
C ARG A 148 -11.67 -19.46 -15.96
N ILE A 149 -11.01 -18.63 -16.78
CA ILE A 149 -10.93 -18.83 -18.23
C ILE A 149 -10.28 -20.18 -18.57
N ILE A 150 -9.11 -20.47 -18.01
CA ILE A 150 -8.33 -21.67 -18.35
C ILE A 150 -8.49 -22.84 -17.35
N GLY A 151 -9.42 -22.74 -16.39
CA GLY A 151 -9.74 -23.84 -15.47
C GLY A 151 -8.66 -24.19 -14.44
N ILE A 152 -7.88 -23.21 -13.97
CA ILE A 152 -6.82 -23.41 -12.96
C ILE A 152 -7.36 -23.21 -11.54
N LYS A 153 -7.40 -24.30 -10.76
CA LYS A 153 -7.84 -24.28 -9.35
C LYS A 153 -6.79 -23.68 -8.41
N THR A 154 -5.51 -23.98 -8.59
CA THR A 154 -4.44 -23.60 -7.64
C THR A 154 -3.39 -22.70 -8.29
N LEU A 155 -3.07 -21.58 -7.65
CA LEU A 155 -2.07 -20.62 -8.13
C LEU A 155 -0.64 -21.01 -7.70
N THR A 156 -0.14 -22.13 -8.21
CA THR A 156 1.26 -22.56 -8.07
C THR A 156 2.17 -21.74 -9.00
N LYS A 157 3.50 -21.79 -8.78
CA LYS A 157 4.47 -21.14 -9.70
C LYS A 157 4.30 -21.64 -11.15
N HIS A 158 4.09 -22.94 -11.34
CA HIS A 158 3.84 -23.54 -12.65
C HIS A 158 2.55 -23.00 -13.29
N ASN A 159 1.45 -22.96 -12.53
CA ASN A 159 0.18 -22.46 -13.04
C ASN A 159 0.19 -20.95 -13.34
N LEU A 160 0.96 -20.16 -12.58
CA LEU A 160 1.18 -18.75 -12.93
C LEU A 160 1.95 -18.59 -14.25
N LYS A 161 2.95 -19.45 -14.53
CA LYS A 161 3.61 -19.48 -15.85
C LYS A 161 2.64 -19.83 -16.98
N ARG A 162 1.71 -20.77 -16.75
CA ARG A 162 0.66 -21.12 -17.72
C ARG A 162 -0.28 -19.95 -18.01
N ILE A 163 -0.73 -19.25 -16.97
CA ILE A 163 -1.54 -18.01 -17.13
C ILE A 163 -0.75 -16.98 -17.94
N ASN A 164 0.52 -16.76 -17.57
CA ASN A 164 1.36 -15.79 -18.28
C ASN A 164 1.54 -16.16 -19.75
N LYS A 165 1.78 -17.44 -20.06
CA LYS A 165 1.88 -17.93 -21.44
C LYS A 165 0.61 -17.66 -22.22
N PHE A 166 -0.56 -17.92 -21.64
CA PHE A 166 -1.84 -17.59 -22.26
C PHE A 166 -1.98 -16.09 -22.52
N LEU A 167 -1.71 -15.24 -21.53
CA LEU A 167 -1.79 -13.79 -21.67
C LEU A 167 -0.85 -13.25 -22.76
N ASN A 168 0.36 -13.77 -22.87
CA ASN A 168 1.28 -13.36 -23.96
C ASN A 168 0.76 -13.76 -25.34
N LEU A 169 -0.02 -14.83 -25.47
CA LEU A 169 -0.63 -15.23 -26.74
C LEU A 169 -1.81 -14.33 -27.15
N VAL A 170 -2.51 -13.74 -26.17
CA VAL A 170 -3.75 -12.99 -26.40
C VAL A 170 -3.63 -11.48 -26.14
N ILE A 171 -2.47 -10.98 -25.74
CA ILE A 171 -2.29 -9.54 -25.55
C ILE A 171 -2.35 -8.82 -26.91
N CYS A 172 -3.02 -7.68 -26.96
CA CYS A 172 -3.04 -6.85 -28.16
C CYS A 172 -1.72 -6.07 -28.25
N GLU A 173 -0.96 -6.23 -29.34
CA GLU A 173 0.27 -5.45 -29.54
C GLU A 173 0.03 -3.96 -29.80
N LYS A 174 -1.11 -3.62 -30.41
CA LYS A 174 -1.45 -2.23 -30.73
C LYS A 174 -1.93 -1.45 -29.50
N ASN A 175 -2.72 -2.07 -28.62
CA ASN A 175 -3.30 -1.45 -27.43
C ASN A 175 -3.16 -2.33 -26.17
N PRO A 176 -1.93 -2.71 -25.76
CA PRO A 176 -1.72 -3.59 -24.61
C PRO A 176 -2.18 -2.96 -23.29
N GLY A 177 -2.07 -1.63 -23.15
CA GLY A 177 -2.55 -0.90 -21.98
C GLY A 177 -4.06 -1.06 -21.77
N ASP A 178 -4.86 -0.85 -22.82
CA ASP A 178 -6.33 -1.02 -22.76
C ASP A 178 -6.73 -2.47 -22.53
N PHE A 179 -6.01 -3.43 -23.13
CA PHE A 179 -6.21 -4.85 -22.88
C PHE A 179 -5.99 -5.19 -21.40
N ASN A 180 -4.85 -4.78 -20.84
CA ASN A 180 -4.49 -5.02 -19.44
C ASN A 180 -5.50 -4.36 -18.49
N GLN A 181 -5.84 -3.09 -18.73
CA GLN A 181 -6.84 -2.39 -17.93
C GLN A 181 -8.24 -3.01 -18.07
N GLY A 182 -8.60 -3.47 -19.26
CA GLY A 182 -9.83 -4.20 -19.53
C GLY A 182 -9.94 -5.47 -18.71
N LEU A 183 -8.89 -6.31 -18.66
CA LEU A 183 -8.88 -7.50 -17.82
C LEU A 183 -8.99 -7.19 -16.32
N MET A 184 -8.27 -6.16 -15.85
CA MET A 184 -8.36 -5.70 -14.46
C MET A 184 -9.78 -5.23 -14.12
N GLU A 185 -10.41 -4.47 -15.03
CA GLU A 185 -11.75 -3.92 -14.86
C GLU A 185 -12.84 -5.00 -14.93
N ILE A 186 -12.73 -5.97 -15.85
CA ILE A 186 -13.60 -7.17 -15.90
C ILE A 186 -13.50 -7.90 -14.57
N GLY A 187 -12.29 -8.12 -14.05
CA GLY A 187 -12.09 -8.78 -12.76
C GLY A 187 -12.73 -7.98 -11.61
N ALA A 188 -12.60 -6.66 -11.62
CA ALA A 188 -13.14 -5.79 -10.57
C ALA A 188 -14.68 -5.71 -10.57
N LEU A 189 -15.31 -5.62 -11.75
CA LEU A 189 -16.74 -5.30 -11.88
C LEU A 189 -17.62 -6.52 -12.18
N ILE A 190 -17.14 -7.45 -12.99
CA ILE A 190 -17.93 -8.58 -13.49
C ILE A 190 -17.50 -9.88 -12.82
N CYS A 191 -16.25 -10.27 -13.02
CA CYS A 191 -15.68 -11.53 -12.59
C CYS A 191 -15.19 -11.41 -11.12
N LYS A 192 -16.11 -11.03 -10.24
CA LYS A 192 -15.90 -10.81 -8.80
C LYS A 192 -15.53 -12.12 -8.08
N PRO A 193 -14.87 -12.06 -6.90
CA PRO A 193 -14.58 -13.24 -6.10
C PRO A 193 -15.83 -14.08 -5.80
N HIS A 194 -16.93 -13.41 -5.47
CA HIS A 194 -18.25 -13.98 -5.21
C HIS A 194 -19.29 -13.39 -6.14
N ASN A 195 -20.28 -14.20 -6.50
CA ASN A 195 -21.39 -13.88 -7.38
C ASN A 195 -20.93 -13.17 -8.66
N PRO A 196 -20.06 -13.80 -9.48
CA PRO A 196 -19.63 -13.22 -10.75
C PRO A 196 -20.80 -13.11 -11.73
N VAL A 197 -20.88 -12.00 -12.45
CA VAL A 197 -21.99 -11.74 -13.37
C VAL A 197 -21.66 -12.30 -14.76
N CYS A 198 -21.50 -13.63 -14.86
CA CYS A 198 -20.98 -14.30 -16.06
C CYS A 198 -21.77 -13.99 -17.34
N ILE A 199 -23.09 -13.82 -17.24
CA ILE A 199 -23.95 -13.46 -18.37
C ILE A 199 -23.59 -12.11 -19.02
N LYS A 200 -23.00 -11.18 -18.25
CA LYS A 200 -22.54 -9.86 -18.74
C LYS A 200 -21.06 -9.85 -19.10
N CYS A 201 -20.35 -10.99 -18.97
CA CYS A 201 -18.91 -11.04 -19.21
C CYS A 201 -18.60 -11.08 -20.71
N PRO A 202 -17.81 -10.13 -21.24
CA PRO A 202 -17.53 -10.07 -22.69
C PRO A 202 -16.72 -11.28 -23.19
N ILE A 203 -15.99 -11.94 -22.28
CA ILE A 203 -15.15 -13.10 -22.59
C ILE A 203 -15.75 -14.41 -22.05
N ASN A 204 -17.07 -14.45 -21.83
CA ASN A 204 -17.76 -15.63 -21.28
C ASN A 204 -17.62 -16.87 -22.18
N ASN A 205 -17.63 -16.68 -23.50
CA ASN A 205 -17.56 -17.77 -24.48
C ASN A 205 -16.23 -18.56 -24.39
N PHE A 206 -15.19 -17.94 -23.84
CA PHE A 206 -13.89 -18.56 -23.63
C PHE A 206 -13.75 -19.21 -22.25
N CYS A 207 -14.74 -19.07 -21.37
CA CYS A 207 -14.60 -19.34 -19.96
C CYS A 207 -14.92 -20.79 -19.58
N TYR A 208 -13.89 -21.57 -19.28
CA TYR A 208 -14.05 -22.94 -18.78
C TYR A 208 -14.95 -23.00 -17.53
N ALA A 209 -14.66 -22.19 -16.52
CA ALA A 209 -15.37 -22.28 -15.25
C ALA A 209 -16.85 -21.84 -15.34
N SER A 210 -17.18 -20.97 -16.30
CA SER A 210 -18.56 -20.57 -16.60
C SER A 210 -19.32 -21.71 -17.27
N ARG A 211 -18.71 -22.37 -18.28
CA ARG A 211 -19.28 -23.56 -18.94
C ARG A 211 -19.56 -24.69 -17.95
N MET A 212 -18.70 -24.84 -16.94
CA MET A 212 -18.89 -25.80 -15.85
C MET A 212 -19.89 -25.33 -14.78
N LYS A 213 -20.54 -24.16 -14.93
CA LYS A 213 -21.50 -23.57 -13.98
C LYS A 213 -20.96 -23.38 -12.55
N HIS A 214 -19.64 -23.42 -12.35
CA HIS A 214 -18.99 -23.30 -11.04
C HIS A 214 -17.78 -22.34 -11.05
N PRO A 215 -17.94 -21.06 -11.45
CA PRO A 215 -16.83 -20.11 -11.52
C PRO A 215 -16.15 -19.83 -10.17
N GLU A 216 -16.86 -19.98 -9.05
CA GLU A 216 -16.30 -19.74 -7.72
C GLU A 216 -15.34 -20.82 -7.22
N ALA A 217 -15.34 -22.00 -7.85
CA ALA A 217 -14.35 -23.05 -7.57
C ALA A 217 -12.94 -22.69 -8.08
N TYR A 218 -12.79 -21.56 -8.78
CA TYR A 218 -11.55 -21.13 -9.43
C TYR A 218 -11.22 -19.65 -9.12
N PRO A 219 -10.00 -19.35 -8.62
CA PRO A 219 -9.09 -20.26 -7.94
C PRO A 219 -9.60 -20.60 -6.53
N VAL A 220 -9.15 -21.74 -6.00
CA VAL A 220 -9.40 -22.13 -4.61
C VAL A 220 -8.76 -21.11 -3.67
N LYS A 221 -9.53 -20.66 -2.66
CA LYS A 221 -9.02 -19.76 -1.63
C LYS A 221 -7.95 -20.47 -0.80
N LYS A 222 -6.80 -19.80 -0.61
CA LYS A 222 -5.83 -20.24 0.39
C LYS A 222 -6.40 -20.01 1.79
N LYS A 223 -6.32 -21.02 2.66
CA LYS A 223 -6.57 -20.84 4.10
C LYS A 223 -5.43 -19.99 4.68
N PHE A 224 -5.77 -18.91 5.38
CA PHE A 224 -4.79 -18.08 6.07
C PHE A 224 -4.48 -18.68 7.44
N LYS A 225 -3.21 -18.66 7.86
CA LYS A 225 -2.82 -18.98 9.23
C LYS A 225 -3.35 -17.89 10.19
N PRO A 226 -3.62 -18.22 11.46
CA PRO A 226 -3.88 -17.22 12.48
C PRO A 226 -2.77 -16.17 12.50
N ARG A 227 -3.15 -14.91 12.63
CA ARG A 227 -2.19 -13.81 12.72
C ARG A 227 -1.68 -13.71 14.15
N PRO A 228 -0.36 -13.57 14.38
CA PRO A 228 0.15 -13.31 15.71
C PRO A 228 -0.44 -12.01 16.28
N HIS A 229 -0.60 -11.98 17.61
CA HIS A 229 -1.06 -10.82 18.36
C HIS A 229 0.07 -10.35 19.29
N PHE A 230 0.34 -9.06 19.29
CA PHE A 230 1.36 -8.48 20.17
C PHE A 230 0.77 -7.44 21.12
N ASN A 231 1.16 -7.52 22.38
CA ASN A 231 0.96 -6.43 23.32
C ASN A 231 2.12 -5.45 23.19
N VAL A 232 1.82 -4.15 23.10
CA VAL A 232 2.80 -3.08 23.00
C VAL A 232 2.53 -2.08 24.11
N ALA A 233 3.55 -1.66 24.83
CA ALA A 233 3.48 -0.55 25.78
C ALA A 233 4.15 0.67 25.14
N ILE A 234 3.49 1.84 25.24
CA ILE A 234 4.02 3.11 24.73
C ILE A 234 3.96 4.21 25.79
N ALA A 235 4.96 5.08 25.78
CA ALA A 235 5.12 6.18 26.72
C ALA A 235 4.75 7.49 26.04
N ILE A 236 3.78 8.19 26.62
CA ILE A 236 3.48 9.58 26.30
C ILE A 236 4.18 10.42 27.37
N ILE A 237 5.40 10.84 27.03
CA ILE A 237 6.26 11.59 27.95
C ILE A 237 5.89 13.06 27.87
N TRP A 238 5.51 13.64 29.00
CA TRP A 238 5.08 15.02 29.13
C TRP A 238 6.20 15.91 29.69
N ARG A 239 6.24 17.14 29.17
CA ARG A 239 7.04 18.26 29.69
C ARG A 239 6.19 19.52 29.55
N LYS A 240 5.57 19.95 30.65
CA LYS A 240 4.50 20.97 30.62
C LYS A 240 3.43 20.56 29.60
N ASP A 241 2.90 21.50 28.83
CA ASP A 241 1.86 21.31 27.80
C ASP A 241 2.31 20.55 26.54
N LYS A 242 3.56 20.11 26.45
CA LYS A 242 4.11 19.37 25.31
C LYS A 242 4.33 17.90 25.63
N PHE A 243 4.17 17.07 24.62
CA PHE A 243 4.56 15.66 24.69
C PHE A 243 5.62 15.31 23.64
N TYR A 244 6.43 14.32 23.99
CA TYR A 244 7.52 13.85 23.16
C TYR A 244 7.05 12.89 22.06
N ILE A 245 7.61 13.06 20.86
CA ILE A 245 7.49 12.13 19.75
C ILE A 245 8.87 11.85 19.13
N GLN A 246 9.02 10.66 18.57
CA GLN A 246 10.21 10.25 17.84
C GLN A 246 9.87 9.71 16.45
N LYS A 247 10.85 9.75 15.56
CA LYS A 247 10.71 9.29 14.19
C LYS A 247 11.30 7.90 14.03
N ARG A 248 10.54 6.97 13.45
CA ARG A 248 10.99 5.61 13.15
C ARG A 248 12.08 5.63 12.08
N ASN A 249 13.09 4.79 12.24
CA ASN A 249 14.14 4.65 11.24
C ASN A 249 13.56 4.17 9.90
N ALA A 250 14.15 4.61 8.79
CA ALA A 250 13.57 4.42 7.45
C ALA A 250 13.52 2.95 6.97
N ASP A 251 14.35 2.10 7.54
CA ASP A 251 14.47 0.67 7.27
C ASP A 251 13.47 -0.19 8.09
N GLN A 252 12.93 0.36 9.17
CA GLN A 252 11.98 -0.32 10.03
C GLN A 252 10.56 -0.37 9.43
N MET A 253 9.72 -1.26 9.98
CA MET A 253 8.28 -1.22 9.70
C MET A 253 7.73 0.16 10.06
N LEU A 254 6.87 0.74 9.20
CA LEU A 254 6.36 2.11 9.34
C LEU A 254 7.47 3.19 9.35
N GLY A 255 8.63 2.90 8.73
CA GLY A 255 9.78 3.79 8.69
C GLY A 255 9.48 5.18 8.14
N GLY A 256 10.05 6.19 8.80
CA GLY A 256 9.84 7.61 8.53
C GLY A 256 8.60 8.22 9.21
N LEU A 257 7.68 7.41 9.77
CA LEU A 257 6.56 7.93 10.54
C LEU A 257 7.00 8.33 11.96
N TRP A 258 6.22 9.24 12.55
CA TRP A 258 6.36 9.64 13.94
C TRP A 258 5.57 8.72 14.87
N GLU A 259 6.04 8.57 16.10
CA GLU A 259 5.45 7.70 17.11
C GLU A 259 5.81 8.11 18.53
N PHE A 260 5.27 7.35 19.48
CA PHE A 260 5.66 7.36 20.88
C PHE A 260 6.72 6.28 21.13
N PRO A 261 7.72 6.52 21.98
CA PRO A 261 8.69 5.48 22.36
C PRO A 261 7.98 4.34 23.10
N GLY A 262 8.49 3.12 22.93
CA GLY A 262 7.88 1.94 23.54
C GLY A 262 8.28 0.64 22.86
N GLY A 263 7.66 -0.47 23.27
CA GLY A 263 8.03 -1.78 22.74
C GLY A 263 7.04 -2.89 23.02
N ILE A 264 7.34 -4.05 22.43
CA ILE A 264 6.55 -5.27 22.59
C ILE A 264 6.74 -5.81 24.00
N VAL A 265 5.63 -6.14 24.66
CA VAL A 265 5.57 -6.83 25.95
C VAL A 265 5.29 -8.30 25.67
N ASN A 266 6.26 -9.16 25.97
CA ASN A 266 6.10 -10.61 25.84
C ASN A 266 5.28 -11.17 27.01
N GLN A 267 4.76 -12.38 26.83
CA GLN A 267 3.99 -13.07 27.86
C GLN A 267 4.81 -13.22 29.15
N GLY A 268 4.19 -12.92 30.29
CA GLY A 268 4.83 -12.98 31.61
C GLY A 268 5.66 -11.77 32.00
N GLN A 269 5.87 -10.79 31.11
CA GLN A 269 6.57 -9.55 31.43
C GLN A 269 5.63 -8.49 32.01
N ASP A 270 6.13 -7.69 32.95
CA ASP A 270 5.44 -6.48 33.42
C ASP A 270 5.53 -5.38 32.34
N PRO A 271 4.38 -4.89 31.82
CA PRO A 271 4.34 -3.82 30.83
C PRO A 271 5.07 -2.53 31.26
N GLU A 272 5.03 -2.16 32.54
CA GLU A 272 5.64 -0.92 33.02
C GLU A 272 7.17 -1.00 33.06
N LEU A 273 7.70 -2.16 33.47
CA LEU A 273 9.15 -2.41 33.44
C LEU A 273 9.66 -2.45 32.00
N VAL A 274 8.97 -3.17 31.10
CA VAL A 274 9.32 -3.21 29.67
C VAL A 274 9.28 -1.81 29.07
N LEU A 275 8.26 -1.00 29.41
CA LEU A 275 8.16 0.36 28.90
C LEU A 275 9.36 1.22 29.34
N LYS A 276 9.69 1.24 30.63
CA LYS A 276 10.82 2.00 31.16
C LYS A 276 12.13 1.58 30.50
N GLN A 277 12.35 0.27 30.34
CA GLN A 277 13.51 -0.28 29.67
C GLN A 277 13.59 0.19 28.20
N LYS A 278 12.49 0.08 27.45
CA LYS A 278 12.46 0.46 26.03
C LYS A 278 12.66 1.95 25.82
N VAL A 279 12.06 2.79 26.67
CA VAL A 279 12.29 4.24 26.62
C VAL A 279 13.76 4.56 26.92
N TYR A 280 14.39 3.89 27.89
CA TYR A 280 15.80 4.08 28.16
C TYR A 280 16.69 3.64 26.98
N GLU A 281 16.44 2.47 26.40
CA GLU A 281 17.17 1.95 25.23
C GLU A 281 17.05 2.86 24.00
N GLU A 282 15.85 3.37 23.72
CA GLU A 282 15.59 4.17 22.51
C GLU A 282 15.94 5.66 22.68
N CYS A 283 15.74 6.20 23.88
CA CYS A 283 15.79 7.64 24.12
C CYS A 283 16.92 8.07 25.07
N GLY A 284 17.49 7.16 25.85
CA GLY A 284 18.54 7.45 26.84
C GLY A 284 18.02 8.16 28.11
N VAL A 285 16.73 8.03 28.42
CA VAL A 285 16.09 8.75 29.54
C VAL A 285 15.31 7.80 30.44
N GLU A 286 15.46 7.98 31.76
CA GLU A 286 14.60 7.30 32.73
C GLU A 286 13.29 8.08 32.88
N THR A 287 12.18 7.34 32.93
CA THR A 287 10.84 7.93 33.06
C THR A 287 10.12 7.48 34.32
N LYS A 288 9.32 8.38 34.89
CA LYS A 288 8.34 8.08 35.94
C LYS A 288 6.97 7.95 35.29
N ILE A 289 6.37 6.77 35.39
CA ILE A 289 4.97 6.54 34.99
C ILE A 289 4.08 7.13 36.09
N PHE A 290 3.08 7.93 35.72
CA PHE A 290 2.15 8.50 36.69
C PHE A 290 0.68 8.16 36.40
N LYS A 291 0.35 7.66 35.21
CA LYS A 291 -1.02 7.23 34.88
C LYS A 291 -1.03 6.23 33.72
N LYS A 292 -1.85 5.19 33.82
CA LYS A 292 -2.22 4.32 32.69
C LYS A 292 -3.47 4.87 32.02
N ILE A 293 -3.43 5.02 30.70
CA ILE A 293 -4.48 5.71 29.91
C ILE A 293 -5.54 4.71 29.43
N GLY A 294 -5.13 3.48 29.18
CA GLY A 294 -5.94 2.43 28.56
C GLY A 294 -5.23 1.83 27.35
N PHE A 295 -6.01 1.22 26.46
CA PHE A 295 -5.46 0.57 25.27
C PHE A 295 -6.29 0.81 24.00
N VAL A 296 -5.63 0.68 22.85
CA VAL A 296 -6.27 0.62 21.53
C VAL A 296 -5.85 -0.63 20.77
N ASP A 297 -6.83 -1.34 20.22
CA ASP A 297 -6.58 -2.48 19.34
C ASP A 297 -6.45 -2.03 17.89
N HIS A 298 -5.45 -2.56 17.19
CA HIS A 298 -5.19 -2.27 15.79
C HIS A 298 -4.78 -3.53 15.02
N ALA A 299 -5.30 -3.68 13.80
CA ALA A 299 -5.01 -4.82 12.95
C ALA A 299 -4.19 -4.39 11.72
N PHE A 300 -3.04 -5.03 11.54
CA PHE A 300 -2.31 -5.03 10.29
C PHE A 300 -2.69 -6.27 9.46
N SER A 301 -2.22 -6.31 8.22
CA SER A 301 -2.47 -7.44 7.32
C SER A 301 -1.89 -8.77 7.82
N HIS A 302 -0.77 -8.72 8.56
CA HIS A 302 0.01 -9.89 8.96
C HIS A 302 0.10 -10.11 10.48
N PHE A 303 -0.31 -9.15 11.30
CA PHE A 303 -0.42 -9.28 12.76
C PHE A 303 -1.47 -8.32 13.32
N THR A 304 -1.82 -8.48 14.59
CA THR A 304 -2.63 -7.52 15.35
C THR A 304 -1.85 -7.03 16.55
N ILE A 305 -2.17 -5.82 17.04
CA ILE A 305 -1.56 -5.26 18.23
C ILE A 305 -2.61 -4.70 19.18
N ARG A 306 -2.30 -4.77 20.46
CA ARG A 306 -2.90 -3.96 21.52
C ARG A 306 -1.86 -2.95 22.00
N LEU A 307 -2.11 -1.67 21.77
CA LEU A 307 -1.26 -0.58 22.24
C LEU A 307 -1.76 -0.07 23.58
N ASN A 308 -0.97 -0.23 24.63
CA ASN A 308 -1.24 0.24 25.98
C ASN A 308 -0.49 1.57 26.20
N GLY A 309 -1.23 2.64 26.48
CA GLY A 309 -0.68 3.98 26.68
C GLY A 309 -0.43 4.30 28.15
N TYR A 310 0.73 4.89 28.43
CA TYR A 310 1.13 5.34 29.76
C TYR A 310 1.58 6.80 29.71
N PHE A 311 1.10 7.62 30.63
CA PHE A 311 1.65 8.96 30.84
C PHE A 311 2.90 8.89 31.70
N CYS A 312 3.93 9.57 31.22
CA CYS A 312 5.25 9.58 31.81
C CYS A 312 5.77 11.01 31.98
N THR A 313 6.63 11.23 32.96
CA THR A 313 7.52 12.39 33.01
C THR A 313 8.97 11.94 32.95
N GLU A 314 9.86 12.85 32.56
CA GLU A 314 11.30 12.65 32.69
C GLU A 314 11.66 12.55 34.18
N LYS A 315 12.51 11.59 34.55
CA LYS A 315 13.00 11.38 35.92
C LYS A 315 14.49 11.66 36.02
N LYS A 316 15.29 11.06 35.13
CA LYS A 316 16.75 11.22 35.08
C LYS A 316 17.19 11.34 33.62
N TYR A 317 18.07 12.33 33.37
CA TYR A 317 18.44 12.82 32.04
C TYR A 317 17.26 13.48 31.30
N PHE A 318 17.58 14.34 30.33
CA PHE A 318 16.58 15.12 29.61
C PHE A 318 16.66 14.84 28.11
N LEU A 319 15.49 14.68 27.48
CA LEU A 319 15.34 14.51 26.05
C LEU A 319 15.60 15.84 25.34
N ASN A 320 16.59 15.80 24.46
CA ASN A 320 16.91 16.89 23.54
C ASN A 320 16.13 16.74 22.23
N GLU A 321 15.69 17.86 21.69
CA GLU A 321 15.10 17.90 20.36
C GLU A 321 16.17 17.74 19.28
N ASN A 322 15.78 17.12 18.17
CA ASN A 322 16.55 17.13 16.93
C ASN A 322 15.60 16.90 15.74
N LYS A 323 16.14 16.56 14.57
CA LYS A 323 15.34 16.30 13.37
C LYS A 323 14.38 15.09 13.49
N ASN A 324 14.68 14.14 14.36
CA ASN A 324 13.95 12.89 14.57
C ASN A 324 13.26 12.81 15.95
N ARG A 325 13.38 13.85 16.78
CA ARG A 325 12.88 13.90 18.16
C ARG A 325 12.31 15.28 18.43
N LYS A 326 11.03 15.37 18.80
CA LYS A 326 10.32 16.65 18.96
C LYS A 326 9.41 16.64 20.18
N TRP A 327 9.33 17.79 20.83
CA TRP A 327 8.32 18.12 21.82
C TRP A 327 7.22 18.93 21.13
N ILE A 328 6.02 18.36 21.04
CA ILE A 328 4.94 18.96 20.27
C ILE A 328 3.74 19.28 21.16
N LEU A 329 3.06 20.36 20.80
CA LEU A 329 1.73 20.65 21.30
C LEU A 329 0.71 19.74 20.60
N LYS A 330 -0.38 19.42 21.29
CA LYS A 330 -1.54 18.70 20.74
C LYS A 330 -2.00 19.25 19.38
N GLN A 331 -2.12 20.57 19.26
CA GLN A 331 -2.57 21.23 18.02
C GLN A 331 -1.61 21.02 16.83
N ASN A 332 -0.37 20.61 17.09
CA ASN A 332 0.65 20.37 16.08
C ASN A 332 0.65 18.91 15.57
N ILE A 333 -0.15 18.00 16.12
CA ILE A 333 -0.24 16.59 15.66
C ILE A 333 -0.51 16.52 14.15
N LYS A 334 -1.37 17.41 13.65
CA LYS A 334 -1.72 17.50 12.23
C LYS A 334 -0.54 17.80 11.31
N ASN A 335 0.60 18.24 11.83
CA ASN A 335 1.80 18.56 11.05
C ASN A 335 2.73 17.35 10.88
N TYR A 336 2.50 16.27 11.64
CA TYR A 336 3.32 15.06 11.61
C TYR A 336 2.50 13.88 11.07
N SER A 337 3.19 12.91 10.47
CA SER A 337 2.57 11.70 9.93
C SER A 337 2.70 10.55 10.93
N PHE A 338 1.58 10.05 11.43
CA PHE A 338 1.51 8.97 12.41
C PHE A 338 0.85 7.71 11.85
N PRO A 339 1.16 6.53 12.42
CA PRO A 339 0.38 5.32 12.18
C PRO A 339 -1.09 5.50 12.58
N LYS A 340 -2.00 4.80 11.89
CA LYS A 340 -3.43 4.81 12.21
C LYS A 340 -3.74 4.35 13.65
N ALA A 341 -2.85 3.56 14.24
CA ALA A 341 -2.97 3.13 15.63
C ALA A 341 -2.79 4.30 16.62
N ASN A 342 -1.80 5.18 16.39
CA ASN A 342 -1.61 6.40 17.17
C ASN A 342 -2.79 7.36 16.99
N HIS A 343 -3.36 7.49 15.79
CA HIS A 343 -4.59 8.28 15.58
C HIS A 343 -5.77 7.80 16.42
N LYS A 344 -5.92 6.48 16.62
CA LYS A 344 -6.93 5.94 17.53
C LYS A 344 -6.65 6.34 18.98
N LEU A 345 -5.38 6.28 19.39
CA LEU A 345 -4.97 6.69 20.73
C LEU A 345 -5.19 8.20 20.95
N PHE A 346 -4.84 9.05 19.99
CA PHE A 346 -5.13 10.49 20.05
C PHE A 346 -6.63 10.75 20.24
N LYS A 347 -7.49 10.04 19.51
CA LYS A 347 -8.94 10.13 19.71
C LYS A 347 -9.38 9.71 21.11
N GLN A 348 -8.74 8.71 21.70
CA GLN A 348 -9.01 8.30 23.08
C GLN A 348 -8.55 9.37 24.10
N LEU A 349 -7.41 10.01 23.85
CA LEU A 349 -6.92 11.12 24.67
C LEU A 349 -7.83 12.35 24.62
N GLU A 350 -8.47 12.61 23.48
CA GLU A 350 -9.50 13.66 23.37
C GLU A 350 -10.69 13.42 24.31
N LEU A 351 -11.09 12.17 24.49
CA LEU A 351 -12.25 11.81 25.32
C LEU A 351 -11.92 11.80 26.82
N ASN A 352 -10.68 11.47 27.17
CA ASN A 352 -10.26 11.22 28.55
C ASN A 352 -9.47 12.38 29.17
N ASN A 353 -9.50 13.56 28.53
CA ASN A 353 -8.61 14.69 28.71
C ASN A 353 -7.12 14.35 28.48
N TRP A 354 -6.49 15.10 27.58
CA TRP A 354 -5.06 14.97 27.24
C TRP A 354 -4.13 15.13 28.44
N TYR A 355 -4.65 15.72 29.52
CA TYR A 355 -3.93 16.07 30.72
C TYR A 355 -4.71 15.57 31.94
N ALA A 356 -3.98 15.04 32.91
CA ALA A 356 -4.41 14.98 34.30
C ALA A 356 -3.71 16.12 35.03
#